data_AF-A0A923NR89-F1
#
_entry.id   AF-A0A923NR89-F1
#
_cell.length_a   1.000
_cell.length_b   1.000
_cell.length_c   1.000
_cell.angle_alpha   90.00
_cell.angle_beta   90.00
_cell.angle_gamma   90.00
#
_symmetry.space_group_name_H-M   'P 1'
#
loop_
_entity.id
_entity.type
_entity.pdbx_description
1 polymer ?
#
loop_
_entity_poly.entity_id
_entity_poly.type
_entity_poly.pdbx_seq_one_letter_code
_entity_poly.pdbx_strand_id
1 'polypeptide(L)'
;MKDFRELQHVRIITREGTIAKGDICEDDVIIRCDDHGFLHDSIDEDGDRLPAIETRDGSHREYWTHGVLNCPVDNEGHFKPAVVDNIDKYELWFVNGKEYPPMK
;
A
#
# COMPACT_ATOMS: atom_id res chain seq x y z
N MET A 1 -12.50 -6.09 3.80
CA MET A 1 -11.22 -6.12 4.57
C MET A 1 -11.19 -5.03 5.66
N LYS A 2 -10.19 -5.02 6.57
CA LYS A 2 -9.95 -3.85 7.47
C LYS A 2 -9.66 -2.61 6.60
N ASP A 3 -10.13 -1.46 7.06
CA ASP A 3 -9.92 -0.18 6.41
C ASP A 3 -8.60 0.44 6.90
N PHE A 4 -7.62 0.58 6.03
CA PHE A 4 -6.31 1.15 6.38
C PHE A 4 -6.20 2.65 6.06
N ARG A 5 -7.26 3.30 5.57
CA ARG A 5 -7.24 4.73 5.22
C ARG A 5 -6.94 5.64 6.42
N GLU A 6 -7.20 5.18 7.63
CA GLU A 6 -6.85 5.89 8.87
C GLU A 6 -5.34 6.00 9.11
N LEU A 7 -4.51 5.24 8.36
CA LEU A 7 -3.05 5.26 8.47
C LEU A 7 -2.37 6.36 7.66
N GLN A 8 -3.13 7.24 7.01
CA GLN A 8 -2.64 8.48 6.41
C GLN A 8 -1.75 9.26 7.39
N HIS A 9 -0.48 9.45 7.03
CA HIS A 9 0.55 10.15 7.82
C HIS A 9 0.86 9.51 9.18
N VAL A 10 0.49 8.25 9.40
CA VAL A 10 0.76 7.52 10.64
C VAL A 10 2.07 6.74 10.49
N ARG A 11 2.93 6.83 11.52
CA ARG A 11 4.09 5.94 11.62
C ARG A 11 3.67 4.61 12.22
N ILE A 12 4.05 3.54 11.55
CA ILE A 12 3.88 2.18 12.06
C ILE A 12 4.97 1.92 13.09
N ILE A 13 4.53 1.47 14.27
CA ILE A 13 5.39 1.13 15.41
C ILE A 13 5.28 -0.37 15.63
N THR A 14 6.41 -1.06 15.72
CA THR A 14 6.45 -2.51 15.95
C THR A 14 6.05 -2.84 17.39
N ARG A 15 5.83 -4.13 17.68
CA ARG A 15 5.50 -4.62 19.02
C ARG A 15 6.60 -4.33 20.04
N GLU A 16 7.84 -4.23 19.58
CA GLU A 16 9.03 -3.87 20.38
C GLU A 16 9.13 -2.37 20.65
N GLY A 17 8.21 -1.55 20.12
CA GLY A 17 8.17 -0.10 20.32
C GLY A 17 9.16 0.66 19.44
N THR A 18 9.67 0.06 18.36
CA THR A 18 10.55 0.73 17.41
C THR A 18 9.80 1.12 16.14
N ILE A 19 10.36 2.06 15.38
CA ILE A 19 9.81 2.45 14.08
C ILE A 19 9.95 1.27 13.12
N ALA A 20 8.83 0.86 12.51
CA ALA A 20 8.79 -0.14 11.45
C ALA A 20 9.65 0.26 10.25
N LYS A 21 10.33 -0.69 9.63
CA LYS A 21 11.14 -0.45 8.42
C LYS A 21 11.15 -1.68 7.53
N GLY A 22 11.08 -1.48 6.22
CA GLY A 22 11.03 -2.57 5.25
C GLY A 22 9.80 -3.42 5.46
N ASP A 23 9.97 -4.74 5.34
CA ASP A 23 8.88 -5.70 5.25
C ASP A 23 8.59 -6.28 6.62
N ILE A 24 7.34 -6.20 7.01
CA ILE A 24 6.83 -6.74 8.25
C ILE A 24 5.70 -7.69 7.89
N CYS A 25 5.90 -8.97 8.22
CA CYS A 25 4.86 -9.99 8.06
C CYS A 25 4.13 -10.14 9.39
N GLU A 26 2.87 -9.71 9.43
CA GLU A 26 1.97 -9.86 10.57
C GLU A 26 0.78 -10.71 10.14
N ASP A 27 0.68 -11.91 10.71
CA ASP A 27 -0.31 -12.92 10.33
C ASP A 27 -0.29 -13.23 8.81
N ASP A 28 -1.39 -12.93 8.11
CA ASP A 28 -1.57 -13.12 6.67
C ASP A 28 -1.41 -11.81 5.87
N VAL A 29 -0.85 -10.76 6.47
CA VAL A 29 -0.63 -9.46 5.85
C VAL A 29 0.86 -9.11 5.82
N ILE A 30 1.33 -8.66 4.67
CA ILE A 30 2.64 -8.06 4.48
C ILE A 30 2.44 -6.54 4.52
N ILE A 31 3.18 -5.89 5.42
CA ILE A 31 3.18 -4.44 5.61
C ILE A 31 4.58 -3.93 5.27
N ARG A 32 4.67 -2.95 4.36
CA ARG A 32 5.92 -2.36 3.92
C ARG A 32 6.01 -0.90 4.33
N CYS A 33 7.11 -0.56 4.98
CA CYS A 33 7.37 0.78 5.48
C CYS A 33 8.68 1.36 4.94
N ASP A 34 8.71 2.67 4.72
CA ASP A 34 9.96 3.40 4.48
C ASP A 34 10.83 3.49 5.75
N ASP A 35 12.03 4.06 5.63
CA ASP A 35 12.98 4.21 6.74
C ASP A 35 12.50 5.12 7.88
N HIS A 36 11.37 5.81 7.69
CA HIS A 36 10.71 6.67 8.67
C HIS A 36 9.46 6.04 9.27
N GLY A 37 9.13 4.81 8.87
CA GLY A 37 8.00 4.03 9.36
C GLY A 37 6.66 4.38 8.74
N PHE A 38 6.65 5.07 7.60
CA PHE A 38 5.41 5.30 6.87
C PHE A 38 5.17 4.19 5.85
N LEU A 39 3.90 3.83 5.64
CA LEU A 39 3.52 2.90 4.57
C LEU A 39 4.09 3.38 3.24
N HIS A 40 4.83 2.52 2.56
CA HIS A 40 5.52 2.86 1.33
C HIS A 40 5.61 1.62 0.44
N ASP A 41 5.11 1.75 -0.78
CA ASP A 41 5.26 0.74 -1.83
C ASP A 41 6.73 0.67 -2.28
N SER A 42 7.15 -0.45 -2.86
CA SER A 42 8.54 -0.57 -3.32
C SER A 42 8.62 -1.12 -4.73
N ILE A 43 9.83 -1.15 -5.26
CA ILE A 43 10.15 -1.84 -6.50
C ILE A 43 11.05 -3.03 -6.13
N ASP A 44 10.74 -4.21 -6.67
CA ASP A 44 11.55 -5.41 -6.49
C ASP A 44 12.72 -5.47 -7.50
N GLU A 45 13.46 -6.58 -7.49
CA GLU A 45 14.63 -6.78 -8.35
C GLU A 45 14.28 -6.86 -9.85
N ASP A 46 13.04 -7.27 -10.17
CA ASP A 46 12.54 -7.40 -11.54
C ASP A 46 11.92 -6.10 -12.07
N GLY A 47 11.82 -5.07 -11.21
CA GLY A 47 11.24 -3.79 -11.55
C GLY A 47 9.73 -3.74 -11.34
N ASP A 48 9.15 -4.74 -10.68
CA ASP A 48 7.74 -4.79 -10.36
C ASP A 48 7.45 -4.02 -9.07
N ARG A 49 6.33 -3.30 -9.08
CA ARG A 49 5.90 -2.52 -7.92
C ARG A 49 5.15 -3.40 -6.93
N LEU A 50 5.71 -3.53 -5.75
CA LEU A 50 5.11 -4.21 -4.61
C LEU A 50 4.26 -3.23 -3.79
N PRO A 51 3.03 -3.60 -3.41
CA PRO A 51 2.16 -2.77 -2.60
C PRO A 51 2.72 -2.55 -1.19
N ALA A 52 2.26 -1.50 -0.53
CA ALA A 52 2.63 -1.23 0.86
C ALA A 52 1.87 -2.12 1.85
N ILE A 53 0.67 -2.56 1.47
CA ILE A 53 -0.11 -3.55 2.21
C ILE A 53 -0.56 -4.61 1.22
N GLU A 54 -0.30 -5.88 1.51
CA GLU A 54 -0.91 -6.98 0.75
C GLU A 54 -1.25 -8.15 1.65
N THR A 55 -2.35 -8.82 1.34
CA THR A 55 -2.57 -10.16 1.89
C THR A 55 -1.65 -11.16 1.22
N ARG A 56 -1.26 -12.19 1.96
CA ARG A 56 -0.35 -13.24 1.46
C ARG A 56 -0.89 -14.00 0.24
N ASP A 57 -2.21 -14.03 0.07
CA ASP A 57 -2.87 -14.63 -1.09
C ASP A 57 -3.04 -13.65 -2.28
N GLY A 58 -2.58 -12.40 -2.13
CA GLY A 58 -2.68 -11.34 -3.14
C GLY A 58 -4.11 -10.85 -3.42
N SER A 59 -5.08 -11.27 -2.59
CA SER A 59 -6.48 -10.91 -2.78
C SER A 59 -6.73 -9.42 -2.50
N HIS A 60 -5.96 -8.80 -1.62
CA HIS A 60 -6.05 -7.39 -1.34
C HIS A 60 -4.68 -6.72 -1.38
N ARG A 61 -4.62 -5.53 -1.99
CA ARG A 61 -3.40 -4.77 -2.19
C ARG A 61 -3.69 -3.28 -2.04
N GLU A 62 -2.82 -2.57 -1.32
CA GLU A 62 -2.85 -1.12 -1.21
C GLU A 62 -1.48 -0.51 -1.52
N TYR A 63 -1.50 0.57 -2.29
CA TYR A 63 -0.30 1.30 -2.69
C TYR A 63 -0.25 2.65 -1.99
N TRP A 64 0.89 2.88 -1.32
CA TRP A 64 1.11 4.04 -0.48
C TRP A 64 2.45 4.66 -0.83
N THR A 65 2.54 5.98 -0.82
CA THR A 65 3.78 6.73 -1.04
C THR A 65 4.03 7.61 0.17
N HIS A 66 4.98 7.20 1.03
CA HIS A 66 5.40 7.96 2.23
C HIS A 66 4.22 8.28 3.17
N GLY A 67 3.42 7.25 3.46
CA GLY A 67 2.29 7.33 4.38
C GLY A 67 1.05 7.97 3.76
N VAL A 68 0.99 8.06 2.44
CA VAL A 68 -0.15 8.61 1.72
C VAL A 68 -0.62 7.61 0.67
N LEU A 69 -1.89 7.20 0.76
CA LEU A 69 -2.52 6.33 -0.22
C LEU A 69 -2.53 7.02 -1.59
N ASN A 70 -2.02 6.34 -2.61
CA ASN A 70 -1.78 6.96 -3.92
C ASN A 70 -1.84 5.93 -5.04
N CYS A 71 -2.44 6.29 -6.16
CA CYS A 71 -2.47 5.46 -7.36
C CYS A 71 -1.03 5.24 -7.84
N PRO A 72 -0.55 3.99 -7.92
CA PRO A 72 0.73 3.72 -8.51
C PRO A 72 0.65 3.89 -10.02
N VAL A 73 1.83 4.04 -10.62
CA VAL A 73 1.99 4.10 -12.08
C VAL A 73 2.80 2.88 -12.49
N ASP A 74 2.36 2.20 -13.55
CA ASP A 74 3.11 1.08 -14.11
C ASP A 74 4.25 1.54 -15.04
N ASN A 75 5.01 0.57 -15.56
CA ASN A 75 6.17 0.83 -16.41
C ASN A 75 5.81 1.52 -17.75
N GLU A 76 4.53 1.52 -18.15
CA GLU A 76 4.04 2.19 -19.36
C GLU A 76 3.50 3.60 -19.07
N GLY A 77 3.45 4.00 -17.79
CA GLY A 77 2.93 5.31 -17.39
C GLY A 77 1.43 5.32 -17.09
N HIS A 78 0.76 4.16 -17.02
CA HIS A 78 -0.66 4.08 -16.71
C HIS A 78 -0.90 4.05 -15.20
N PHE A 79 -1.89 4.82 -14.74
CA PHE A 79 -2.34 4.74 -13.36
C PHE A 79 -3.07 3.42 -13.11
N LYS A 80 -2.79 2.82 -11.95
CA LYS A 80 -3.55 1.70 -11.42
C LYS A 80 -4.28 2.11 -10.14
N PRO A 81 -5.31 1.36 -9.70
CA PRO A 81 -6.00 1.66 -8.46
C PRO A 81 -5.04 1.63 -7.27
N ALA A 82 -5.26 2.52 -6.32
CA ALA A 82 -4.48 2.56 -5.08
C ALA A 82 -4.88 1.43 -4.14
N VAL A 83 -6.13 0.98 -4.19
CA VAL A 83 -6.64 -0.18 -3.43
C VAL A 83 -7.30 -1.14 -4.40
N VAL A 84 -6.98 -2.43 -4.30
CA VAL A 84 -7.62 -3.51 -5.06
C VAL A 84 -8.00 -4.62 -4.10
N ASP A 85 -9.27 -5.02 -4.11
CA ASP A 85 -9.77 -6.17 -3.36
C ASP A 85 -10.53 -7.12 -4.30
N ASN A 86 -9.94 -8.27 -4.55
CA ASN A 86 -10.45 -9.27 -5.48
C ASN A 86 -11.57 -10.14 -4.86
N ILE A 87 -11.64 -10.23 -3.54
CA ILE A 87 -12.68 -10.99 -2.83
C ILE A 87 -13.98 -10.20 -2.86
N ASP A 88 -13.92 -8.94 -2.44
CA ASP A 88 -15.05 -8.02 -2.37
C ASP A 88 -15.34 -7.32 -3.71
N LYS A 89 -14.45 -7.52 -4.71
CA LYS A 89 -14.56 -7.03 -6.10
C LYS A 89 -14.69 -5.51 -6.21
N TYR A 90 -13.84 -4.79 -5.50
CA TYR A 90 -13.75 -3.34 -5.61
C TYR A 90 -12.33 -2.87 -5.87
N GLU A 91 -12.25 -1.69 -6.47
CA GLU A 91 -11.04 -0.93 -6.64
C GLU A 91 -11.31 0.51 -6.23
N LEU A 92 -10.33 1.15 -5.58
CA LEU A 92 -10.42 2.55 -5.19
C LEU A 92 -9.20 3.31 -5.71
N TRP A 93 -9.45 4.53 -6.15
CA TRP A 93 -8.46 5.39 -6.78
C TRP A 93 -8.19 6.56 -5.87
N PHE A 94 -6.92 6.84 -5.59
CA PHE A 94 -6.51 7.90 -4.68
C PHE A 94 -5.37 8.72 -5.27
N VAL A 95 -5.43 10.03 -5.09
CA VAL A 95 -4.31 10.93 -5.41
C VAL A 95 -4.03 11.77 -4.19
N ASN A 96 -2.82 11.64 -3.64
CA ASN A 96 -2.40 12.33 -2.42
C ASN A 96 -3.38 12.13 -1.25
N GLY A 97 -3.82 10.88 -1.03
CA GLY A 97 -4.71 10.52 0.09
C GLY A 97 -6.17 10.96 -0.06
N LYS A 98 -6.54 11.50 -1.23
CA LYS A 98 -7.93 11.85 -1.55
C LYS A 98 -8.47 10.90 -2.58
N GLU A 99 -9.70 10.43 -2.37
CA GLU A 99 -10.39 9.52 -3.28
C GLU A 99 -10.80 10.25 -4.57
N TYR A 100 -10.64 9.57 -5.70
CA TYR A 100 -11.03 10.01 -7.04
C TYR A 100 -11.86 8.94 -7.74
N PRO A 101 -12.66 9.32 -8.75
CA PRO A 101 -13.23 8.36 -9.70
C PRO A 101 -12.12 7.57 -10.43
N PRO A 102 -12.45 6.42 -11.02
CA PRO A 102 -11.50 5.65 -11.83
C PRO A 102 -10.82 6.52 -12.88
N MET A 103 -9.48 6.46 -12.90
CA MET A 103 -8.67 7.20 -13.86
C MET A 103 -8.57 6.39 -15.16
N LYS A 104 -8.68 7.05 -16.30
CA LYS A 104 -8.58 6.45 -17.64
C LYS A 104 -7.21 6.71 -18.24
#